data_AF-R7HNU4-F1
#
_entry.id   AF-R7HNU4-F1
#
_cell.length_a   1.000
_cell.length_b   1.000
_cell.length_c   1.000
_cell.angle_alpha   90.00
_cell.angle_beta   90.00
_cell.angle_gamma   90.00
#
_symmetry.space_group_name_H-M   'P 1'
#
loop_
_entity.id
_entity.type
_entity.pdbx_description
1 polymer ?
#
loop_
_entity_poly.entity_id
_entity_poly.type
_entity_poly.pdbx_seq_one_letter_code
_entity_poly.pdbx_strand_id
1 'polypeptide(L)'
;MLRKITKYFWIDYYDSTSFLMLRRSQIAGVLHKEGIHIAIQTIYNHVHADTSGRLAKHMPHELKYTRRVRATRPTKATNIANRTSIHDRPKEADGTRFGDWEMDTIVDSYGHAIVTLTERSTTSF
;
A
#
# COMPACT_ATOMS: atom_id res chain seq x y z
N MET A 1 -6.50 -42.07 -24.77
CA MET A 1 -5.38 -41.17 -24.37
C MET A 1 -5.96 -39.76 -24.21
N LEU A 2 -6.44 -39.44 -23.00
CA LEU A 2 -7.17 -38.20 -22.71
C LEU A 2 -6.19 -37.03 -22.58
N ARG A 3 -6.17 -36.14 -23.58
CA ARG A 3 -5.41 -34.89 -23.52
C ARG A 3 -6.06 -33.99 -22.47
N LYS A 4 -5.30 -33.61 -21.45
CA LYS A 4 -5.65 -32.64 -20.41
C LYS A 4 -6.21 -31.39 -21.08
N ILE A 5 -7.52 -31.15 -20.95
CA ILE A 5 -8.20 -29.95 -21.43
C ILE A 5 -7.66 -28.79 -20.58
N THR A 6 -6.84 -27.95 -21.22
CA THR A 6 -6.06 -26.89 -20.59
C THR A 6 -6.97 -25.75 -20.14
N LYS A 7 -6.70 -25.27 -18.91
CA LYS A 7 -7.40 -24.23 -18.13
C LYS A 7 -7.63 -22.87 -18.85
N TYR A 8 -7.11 -22.70 -20.07
CA TYR A 8 -7.09 -21.44 -20.80
C TYR A 8 -7.59 -21.55 -22.26
N PHE A 9 -7.98 -22.74 -22.72
CA PHE A 9 -8.34 -23.02 -24.12
C PHE A 9 -9.44 -22.10 -24.69
N TRP A 10 -10.42 -21.71 -23.86
CA TRP A 10 -11.49 -20.79 -24.27
C TRP A 10 -11.03 -19.35 -24.49
N ILE A 11 -9.94 -18.92 -23.85
CA ILE A 11 -9.46 -17.54 -23.96
C ILE A 11 -8.69 -17.36 -25.27
N ASP A 12 -7.94 -18.39 -25.67
CA ASP A 12 -7.28 -18.43 -26.99
C ASP A 12 -8.32 -18.49 -28.14
N TYR A 13 -9.50 -19.08 -27.90
CA TYR A 13 -10.58 -19.18 -28.90
C TYR A 13 -11.32 -17.85 -29.16
N TYR A 14 -11.25 -16.88 -28.23
CA TYR A 14 -11.95 -15.59 -28.29
C TYR A 14 -11.02 -14.39 -28.54
N ASP A 15 -9.75 -14.63 -28.91
CA ASP A 15 -8.72 -13.60 -29.12
C ASP A 15 -8.96 -12.70 -30.37
N SER A 16 -10.05 -12.92 -31.12
CA SER A 16 -10.42 -12.08 -32.25
C SER A 16 -11.27 -10.88 -31.81
N THR A 17 -10.60 -9.78 -31.46
CA THR A 17 -11.10 -8.39 -31.61
C THR A 17 -12.28 -7.94 -30.72
N SER A 18 -13.19 -8.83 -30.32
CA SER A 18 -14.38 -8.52 -29.51
C SER A 18 -14.08 -8.38 -28.02
N PHE A 19 -12.98 -8.98 -27.54
CA PHE A 19 -12.55 -8.93 -26.14
C PHE A 19 -11.67 -7.72 -25.83
N LEU A 20 -10.98 -7.20 -26.85
CA LEU A 20 -9.93 -6.17 -26.76
C LEU A 20 -10.44 -4.78 -26.34
N MET A 21 -11.76 -4.60 -26.22
CA MET A 21 -12.38 -3.30 -25.87
C MET A 21 -13.25 -3.36 -24.61
N LEU A 22 -13.45 -4.54 -24.02
CA LEU A 22 -14.42 -4.74 -22.94
C LEU A 22 -13.77 -4.75 -21.56
N ARG A 23 -14.40 -4.07 -20.59
CA ARG A 23 -14.07 -4.17 -19.17
C ARG A 23 -14.22 -5.62 -18.71
N ARG A 24 -13.40 -6.05 -17.75
CA ARG A 24 -13.41 -7.42 -17.16
C ARG A 24 -14.80 -7.94 -16.75
N SER A 25 -15.70 -7.05 -16.32
CA SER A 25 -17.09 -7.40 -15.98
C SER A 25 -17.96 -7.68 -17.21
N GLN A 26 -17.73 -6.99 -18.32
CA GLN A 26 -18.44 -7.22 -19.59
C GLN A 26 -18.02 -8.55 -20.20
N ILE A 27 -16.73 -8.86 -20.14
CA ILE A 27 -16.18 -10.18 -20.48
C ILE A 27 -16.90 -11.30 -19.72
N ALA A 28 -16.96 -11.19 -18.38
CA ALA A 28 -17.64 -12.19 -17.56
C ALA A 28 -19.13 -12.28 -17.90
N GLY A 29 -19.78 -11.16 -18.22
CA GLY A 29 -21.18 -11.12 -18.64
C GLY A 29 -21.45 -11.76 -20.00
N VAL A 30 -20.57 -11.58 -20.99
CA VAL A 30 -20.68 -12.24 -22.31
C VAL A 30 -20.53 -13.75 -22.13
N LEU A 31 -19.49 -14.19 -21.42
CA LEU A 31 -19.26 -15.61 -21.17
C LEU A 31 -20.40 -16.25 -20.38
N HIS A 32 -20.98 -15.52 -19.43
CA HIS A 32 -22.15 -15.99 -18.69
C HIS A 32 -23.36 -16.23 -19.60
N LYS A 33 -23.58 -15.40 -20.62
CA LYS A 33 -24.65 -15.62 -21.62
C LYS A 33 -24.40 -16.85 -22.48
N GLU A 34 -23.14 -17.22 -22.68
CA GLU A 34 -22.72 -18.43 -23.39
C GLU A 34 -22.67 -19.68 -22.49
N GLY A 35 -23.13 -19.57 -21.23
CA GLY A 35 -23.18 -20.67 -20.27
C GLY A 35 -21.87 -20.91 -19.52
N ILE A 36 -20.88 -20.02 -19.67
CA ILE A 36 -19.57 -20.13 -19.05
C ILE A 36 -19.45 -19.19 -17.87
N HIS A 37 -19.43 -19.77 -16.67
CA HIS A 37 -19.27 -19.03 -15.43
C HIS A 37 -17.79 -18.92 -15.07
N ILE A 38 -17.25 -17.70 -15.12
CA ILE A 38 -15.88 -17.42 -14.67
C ILE A 38 -15.84 -16.35 -13.59
N ALA A 39 -14.93 -16.52 -12.63
CA ALA A 39 -14.58 -15.46 -11.70
C ALA A 39 -13.75 -14.39 -12.42
N ILE A 40 -13.97 -13.11 -12.07
CA ILE A 40 -13.18 -11.99 -12.59
C ILE A 40 -11.68 -12.18 -12.29
N GLN A 41 -11.35 -12.84 -11.17
CA GLN A 41 -9.96 -13.16 -10.82
C GLN A 41 -9.30 -14.09 -11.85
N THR A 42 -10.06 -14.98 -12.50
CA THR A 42 -9.52 -15.87 -13.55
C THR A 42 -9.05 -15.08 -14.76
N ILE A 43 -9.77 -14.01 -15.13
CA ILE A 43 -9.38 -13.09 -16.20
C ILE A 43 -8.06 -12.41 -15.83
N TYR A 44 -7.95 -11.90 -14.60
CA TYR A 44 -6.71 -11.28 -14.12
C TYR A 44 -5.53 -12.23 -14.10
N ASN A 45 -5.71 -13.46 -13.62
CA ASN A 45 -4.66 -14.47 -13.59
C ASN A 45 -4.17 -14.80 -15.01
N HIS A 46 -5.07 -14.79 -16.00
CA HIS A 46 -4.70 -14.98 -17.39
C HIS A 46 -3.91 -13.78 -17.96
N VAL A 47 -4.36 -12.55 -17.72
CA VAL A 47 -3.60 -11.35 -18.12
C VAL A 47 -2.22 -11.29 -17.46
N HIS A 48 -2.11 -11.69 -16.20
CA HIS A 48 -0.82 -11.77 -15.51
C HIS A 48 0.08 -12.92 -16.00
N ALA A 49 -0.50 -13.96 -16.60
CA ALA A 49 0.24 -15.06 -17.21
C ALA A 49 0.70 -14.75 -18.65
N ASP A 50 0.12 -13.73 -19.30
CA ASP A 50 0.53 -13.28 -20.63
C ASP A 50 1.91 -12.61 -20.58
N THR A 51 2.92 -13.32 -21.07
CA THR A 51 4.29 -12.83 -21.17
C THR A 51 4.50 -11.83 -22.31
N SER A 52 3.59 -11.77 -23.28
CA SER A 52 3.70 -10.83 -24.41
C SER A 52 3.32 -9.40 -24.03
N GLY A 53 2.58 -9.23 -22.93
CA GLY A 53 2.09 -7.94 -22.45
C GLY A 53 1.02 -7.31 -23.36
N ARG A 54 0.52 -8.03 -24.37
CA ARG A 54 -0.54 -7.54 -25.26
C ARG A 54 -1.83 -7.33 -24.48
N LEU A 55 -2.21 -8.28 -23.62
CA LEU A 55 -3.46 -8.22 -22.86
C LEU A 55 -3.45 -7.11 -21.81
N ALA A 56 -2.27 -6.78 -21.26
CA ALA A 56 -2.12 -5.73 -20.26
C ALA A 56 -2.57 -4.37 -20.79
N LYS A 57 -2.30 -4.04 -22.07
CA LYS A 57 -2.70 -2.76 -22.70
C LYS A 57 -4.20 -2.49 -22.68
N HIS A 58 -5.00 -3.56 -22.64
CA HIS A 58 -6.45 -3.48 -22.65
C HIS A 58 -7.05 -3.50 -21.23
N MET A 59 -6.21 -3.65 -20.20
CA MET A 59 -6.64 -3.55 -18.81
C MET A 59 -6.71 -2.11 -18.32
N PRO A 60 -7.56 -1.82 -17.32
CA PRO A 60 -7.58 -0.51 -16.68
C PRO A 60 -6.18 -0.07 -16.26
N HIS A 61 -5.80 1.13 -16.70
CA HIS A 61 -4.48 1.71 -16.47
C HIS A 61 -3.31 0.84 -16.92
N GLU A 62 -3.50 -0.08 -17.86
CA GLU A 62 -2.46 -1.00 -18.35
C GLU A 62 -1.78 -1.83 -17.24
N LEU A 63 -2.48 -2.05 -16.12
CA LEU A 63 -1.91 -2.60 -14.88
C LEU A 63 -0.74 -1.77 -14.28
N LYS A 64 -0.54 -0.53 -14.74
CA LYS A 64 0.53 0.40 -14.33
C LYS A 64 0.47 0.77 -12.85
N TYR A 65 -0.69 0.66 -12.20
CA TYR A 65 -0.79 0.85 -10.76
C TYR A 65 -0.15 -0.32 -10.01
N THR A 66 1.16 -0.26 -9.83
CA THR A 66 1.85 -1.05 -8.82
C THR A 66 1.42 -0.53 -7.45
N ARG A 67 1.11 -1.45 -6.52
CA ARG A 67 0.94 -1.10 -5.11
C ARG A 67 2.15 -0.27 -4.69
N ARG A 68 1.94 1.00 -4.30
CA ARG A 68 3.02 1.86 -3.78
C ARG A 68 3.65 1.11 -2.61
N VAL A 69 4.84 0.55 -2.81
CA VAL A 69 5.65 0.05 -1.71
C VAL A 69 5.96 1.28 -0.87
N ARG A 70 5.49 1.29 0.38
CA ARG A 70 5.86 2.34 1.32
C ARG A 70 7.36 2.20 1.53
N ALA A 71 8.15 2.95 0.77
CA ALA A 71 9.57 3.08 1.06
C ALA A 71 9.67 3.74 2.44
N THR A 72 10.27 3.02 3.39
CA THR A 72 10.60 3.59 4.70
C THR A 72 11.53 4.75 4.44
N ARG A 73 11.02 5.98 4.57
CA ARG A 73 11.88 7.17 4.51
C ARG A 73 12.73 7.14 5.77
N PRO A 74 14.07 7.09 5.67
CA PRO A 74 14.90 7.18 6.86
C PRO A 74 14.64 8.54 7.51
N THR A 75 14.20 8.54 8.75
CA THR A 75 14.08 9.75 9.55
C THR A 75 15.46 10.35 9.71
N LYS A 76 15.74 11.46 9.00
CA LYS A 76 16.92 12.27 9.29
C LYS A 76 16.62 13.07 10.56
N ALA A 77 16.82 12.46 11.72
CA ALA A 77 16.97 13.22 12.94
C ALA A 77 18.27 14.01 12.80
N THR A 78 18.17 15.29 12.41
CA THR A 78 19.29 16.24 12.57
C THR A 78 19.60 16.28 14.05
N ASN A 79 20.67 15.57 14.42
CA ASN A 79 21.00 15.23 15.79
C ASN A 79 21.35 16.53 16.52
N ILE A 80 20.49 16.96 17.44
CA ILE A 80 20.80 18.05 18.38
C ILE A 80 22.14 17.67 19.03
N ALA A 81 23.17 18.51 18.86
CA ALA A 81 24.51 18.22 19.36
C ALA A 81 24.44 18.02 20.89
N ASN A 82 25.03 16.92 21.37
CA ASN A 82 25.03 16.55 22.78
C ASN A 82 23.63 16.35 23.41
N ARG A 83 22.61 15.95 22.64
CA ARG A 83 21.32 15.58 23.25
C ARG A 83 21.49 14.40 24.19
N THR A 84 21.03 14.56 25.42
CA THR A 84 20.79 13.44 26.33
C THR A 84 19.58 12.66 25.81
N SER A 85 19.70 11.33 25.69
CA SER A 85 18.56 10.49 25.34
C SER A 85 17.48 10.61 26.42
N ILE A 86 16.20 10.48 26.04
CA ILE A 86 15.11 10.39 27.03
C ILE A 86 15.29 9.21 27.99
N HIS A 87 16.04 8.18 27.56
CA HIS A 87 16.37 7.01 28.37
C HIS A 87 17.52 7.26 29.35
N ASP A 88 18.34 8.29 29.12
CA ASP A 88 19.50 8.66 29.94
C ASP A 88 19.16 9.74 30.99
N ARG A 89 17.87 10.02 31.20
CA ARG A 89 17.42 11.00 32.20
C ARG A 89 17.88 10.60 33.61
N PRO A 90 18.21 11.58 34.47
CA PRO A 90 18.52 11.30 35.86
C PRO A 90 17.31 10.64 36.53
N LYS A 91 17.57 9.69 37.44
CA LYS A 91 16.51 8.96 38.17
C LYS A 91 15.62 9.88 38.99
N GLU A 92 16.14 11.05 39.37
CA GLU A 92 15.42 12.09 40.11
C GLU A 92 14.31 12.79 39.30
N ALA A 93 14.35 12.69 37.97
CA ALA A 93 13.33 13.21 37.07
C ALA A 93 12.35 12.10 36.65
N ASP A 94 11.76 11.44 37.64
CA ASP A 94 10.84 10.32 37.49
C ASP A 94 9.37 10.75 37.24
N GLY A 95 9.06 12.05 37.38
CA GLY A 95 7.71 12.60 37.22
C GLY A 95 6.83 12.43 38.46
N THR A 96 7.39 12.13 39.63
CA THR A 96 6.64 12.05 40.91
C THR A 96 6.55 13.39 41.62
N ARG A 97 7.51 14.29 41.39
CA ARG A 97 7.56 15.64 41.95
C ARG A 97 7.01 16.67 40.97
N PHE A 98 6.41 17.73 41.51
CA PHE A 98 6.07 18.93 40.74
C PHE A 98 7.34 19.60 40.19
N GLY A 99 7.29 20.11 38.97
CA GLY A 99 8.40 20.82 38.34
C GLY A 99 9.28 20.02 37.37
N ASP A 100 8.92 18.77 37.04
CA ASP A 100 9.51 18.05 35.91
C ASP A 100 8.83 18.49 34.59
N TRP A 101 9.43 19.45 33.89
CA TRP A 101 8.90 19.99 32.63
C TRP A 101 9.57 19.34 31.41
N GLU A 102 8.77 18.90 30.45
CA GLU A 102 9.22 18.45 29.13
C GLU A 102 8.80 19.46 28.06
N MET A 103 9.71 19.75 27.14
CA MET A 103 9.48 20.65 26.01
C MET A 103 9.79 19.93 24.71
N ASP A 104 8.79 19.85 23.83
CA ASP A 104 8.95 19.34 22.47
C ASP A 104 8.74 20.47 21.46
N THR A 105 9.51 20.42 20.36
CA THR A 105 9.35 21.36 19.25
C THR A 105 9.07 20.58 17.97
N ILE A 106 7.92 20.84 17.36
CA ILE A 106 7.52 20.26 16.08
C ILE A 106 7.75 21.32 15.01
N VAL A 107 8.60 21.02 14.03
CA VAL A 107 8.89 21.90 12.89
C VAL A 107 8.35 21.27 11.61
N ASP A 108 7.57 22.03 10.84
CA ASP A 108 7.06 21.58 9.54
C ASP A 108 8.11 21.77 8.43
N SER A 109 7.79 21.31 7.21
CA SER A 109 8.69 21.45 6.05
C SER A 109 8.88 22.87 5.55
N TYR A 110 8.04 23.82 6.00
CA TYR A 110 8.08 25.23 5.62
C TYR A 110 8.83 26.09 6.65
N GLY A 111 9.27 25.48 7.76
CA GLY A 111 10.01 26.16 8.83
C GLY A 111 9.13 26.77 9.91
N HIS A 112 7.82 26.49 9.92
CA HIS A 112 6.97 26.85 11.04
C HIS A 112 7.23 25.91 12.22
N ALA A 113 7.24 26.46 13.44
CA ALA A 113 7.50 25.70 14.65
C ALA A 113 6.33 25.82 15.64
N ILE A 114 5.94 24.70 16.22
CA ILE A 114 5.06 24.63 17.38
C ILE A 114 5.89 24.11 18.55
N VAL A 115 5.82 24.81 19.68
CA VAL A 115 6.46 24.40 20.93
C VAL A 115 5.36 23.91 21.88
N THR A 116 5.55 22.73 22.44
CA THR A 116 4.68 22.16 23.48
C THR A 116 5.46 22.02 24.77
N LEU A 117 4.94 22.59 25.85
CA LEU A 117 5.49 22.47 27.20
C LEU A 117 4.51 21.66 28.05
N THR A 118 4.97 20.54 28.59
CA THR A 118 4.14 19.62 29.38
C THR A 118 4.82 19.37 30.72
N GLU A 119 4.06 19.53 31.81
CA GLU A 119 4.52 19.08 33.12
C GLU A 119 4.26 17.58 33.26
N ARG A 120 5.31 16.81 33.56
CA ARG A 120 5.20 15.39 33.86
C ARG A 120 4.84 15.18 35.32
N SER A 121 3.55 15.06 35.59
CA SER A 121 3.01 14.59 36.86
C SER A 121 2.42 13.20 36.67
N THR A 122 2.98 12.19 37.35
CA THR A 122 2.43 10.81 37.39
C THR A 122 1.45 10.60 38.53
N THR A 123 1.29 11.61 39.40
CA THR A 123 0.31 11.60 40.48
C THR A 123 -1.09 11.74 39.88
N SER A 124 -1.81 10.61 39.79
CA SER A 124 -3.24 10.64 39.52
C SER A 124 -3.92 11.21 40.77
N PHE A 125 -4.61 12.35 40.63
CA PHE A 125 -5.53 12.84 41.65
C PHE A 125 -6.75 11.91 41.77
#